data_AF-A0A5R2N2U1-F1
#
_entry.id   AF-A0A5R2N2U1-F1
#
_cell.length_a   1.000
_cell.length_b   1.000
_cell.length_c   1.000
_cell.angle_alpha   90.00
_cell.angle_beta   90.00
_cell.angle_gamma   90.00
#
_symmetry.space_group_name_H-M   'P 1'
#
loop_
_entity.id
_entity.type
_entity.pdbx_description
1 polymer ?
#
loop_
_entity_poly.entity_id
_entity_poly.type
_entity_poly.pdbx_seq_one_letter_code
_entity_poly.pdbx_strand_id
1 'polypeptide(L)'
;MKIAVRTTLSLMLAILPGLAGAQRADPGDDSTIIFAPDDPDMASATARALAGLDEFLALSETPPSGTDRFKLKVKVRDGNVTEHFWVVPFRRTETGFA
;
A
#
# COMPACT_ATOMS: atom_id res chain seq x y z
N MET A 1 -19.93 -41.12 -5.41
CA MET A 1 -18.78 -40.46 -4.76
C MET A 1 -18.25 -39.25 -5.54
N LYS A 2 -18.02 -39.33 -6.86
CA LYS A 2 -17.44 -38.21 -7.66
C LYS A 2 -18.29 -36.93 -7.68
N ILE A 3 -19.61 -37.06 -7.67
CA ILE A 3 -20.54 -35.91 -7.70
C ILE A 3 -20.52 -35.17 -6.36
N ALA A 4 -20.65 -35.90 -5.24
CA ALA A 4 -20.61 -35.33 -3.89
C ALA A 4 -19.30 -34.59 -3.56
N VAL A 5 -18.16 -35.11 -4.03
CA VAL A 5 -16.84 -34.47 -3.89
C VAL A 5 -16.75 -33.18 -4.72
N ARG A 6 -17.35 -33.15 -5.92
CA ARG A 6 -17.40 -31.94 -6.75
C ARG A 6 -18.27 -30.87 -6.13
N THR A 7 -19.44 -31.23 -5.58
CA THR A 7 -20.32 -30.26 -4.91
C THR A 7 -19.70 -29.66 -3.66
N THR A 8 -19.01 -30.47 -2.84
CA THR A 8 -18.32 -29.96 -1.64
C THR A 8 -17.14 -29.06 -1.99
N LEU A 9 -16.37 -29.39 -3.03
CA LEU A 9 -15.27 -28.56 -3.50
C LEU A 9 -15.76 -27.22 -4.09
N SER A 10 -16.84 -27.23 -4.87
CA SER A 10 -17.46 -26.01 -5.41
C SER A 10 -18.04 -25.12 -4.31
N LEU A 11 -18.63 -25.70 -3.25
CA LEU A 11 -19.17 -24.94 -2.12
C LEU A 11 -18.07 -24.27 -1.30
N MET A 12 -16.94 -24.97 -1.08
CA MET A 12 -15.76 -24.40 -0.42
C MET A 12 -15.18 -23.21 -1.21
N LEU A 13 -15.05 -23.36 -2.53
CA LEU A 13 -14.51 -22.31 -3.41
C LEU A 13 -15.35 -21.02 -3.43
N ALA A 14 -16.66 -21.14 -3.22
CA ALA A 14 -17.58 -20.00 -3.17
C ALA A 14 -17.51 -19.20 -1.85
N ILE A 15 -17.01 -19.80 -0.77
CA ILE A 15 -16.97 -19.18 0.57
C ILE A 15 -15.61 -18.50 0.84
N LEU A 16 -14.55 -18.96 0.20
CA LEU A 16 -13.19 -18.41 0.32
C LEU A 16 -13.04 -16.90 0.03
N PRO A 17 -13.76 -16.28 -0.93
CA PRO A 17 -13.62 -14.84 -1.20
C PRO A 17 -14.12 -13.95 -0.05
N GLY A 18 -15.04 -14.45 0.79
CA GLY A 18 -15.60 -13.71 1.93
C GLY A 18 -14.63 -13.51 3.09
N LEU A 19 -13.52 -14.26 3.11
CA LEU A 19 -12.43 -14.10 4.08
C LEU A 19 -11.38 -13.07 3.62
N ALA A 20 -11.43 -12.65 2.35
CA ALA A 20 -10.62 -11.54 1.88
C ALA A 20 -11.26 -10.23 2.37
N GLY A 21 -10.79 -9.74 3.52
CA GLY A 21 -11.17 -8.42 4.00
C GLY A 21 -10.78 -7.35 2.97
N ALA A 22 -11.76 -6.78 2.27
CA ALA A 22 -11.55 -5.51 1.59
C ALA A 22 -11.02 -4.51 2.63
N GLN A 23 -10.01 -3.73 2.28
CA GLN A 23 -9.58 -2.59 3.09
C GLN A 23 -10.77 -1.62 3.14
N ARG A 24 -11.64 -1.78 4.15
CA ARG A 24 -12.76 -0.88 4.36
C ARG A 24 -12.13 0.46 4.74
N ALA A 25 -12.11 1.41 3.80
CA ALA A 25 -11.96 2.81 4.15
C ALA A 25 -13.10 3.14 5.11
N ASP A 26 -12.77 3.66 6.28
CA ASP A 26 -13.79 4.11 7.22
C ASP A 26 -14.58 5.25 6.52
N PRO A 27 -15.90 5.11 6.30
CA PRO A 27 -16.66 6.05 5.48
C PRO A 27 -16.63 7.52 5.94
N GLY A 28 -16.19 7.77 7.19
CA GLY A 28 -16.07 9.11 7.76
C GLY A 28 -14.68 9.74 7.69
N ASP A 29 -13.64 8.99 7.33
CA ASP A 29 -12.24 9.40 7.52
C ASP A 29 -11.47 9.63 6.21
N ASP A 30 -12.09 9.36 5.05
CA ASP A 30 -11.43 9.39 3.74
C ASP A 30 -11.87 10.58 2.87
N SER A 31 -11.86 11.79 3.45
CA SER A 31 -12.08 13.01 2.66
C SER A 31 -10.85 13.29 1.79
N THR A 32 -11.04 13.34 0.46
CA THR A 32 -9.97 13.76 -0.44
C THR A 32 -9.67 15.24 -0.22
N ILE A 33 -8.43 15.55 0.17
CA ILE A 33 -7.93 16.91 0.30
C ILE A 33 -7.12 17.25 -0.96
N ILE A 34 -7.47 18.37 -1.60
CA ILE A 34 -6.77 18.86 -2.79
C ILE A 34 -5.82 19.97 -2.37
N PHE A 35 -4.53 19.80 -2.66
CA PHE A 35 -3.50 20.81 -2.49
C PHE A 35 -3.18 21.48 -3.82
N ALA A 36 -2.71 22.72 -3.77
CA ALA A 36 -2.17 23.37 -4.96
C ALA A 36 -0.90 22.64 -5.44
N PRO A 37 -0.61 22.60 -6.76
CA PRO A 37 0.58 21.92 -7.28
C PRO A 37 1.91 22.36 -6.64
N ASP A 38 2.00 23.65 -6.26
CA ASP A 38 3.20 24.26 -5.67
C ASP A 38 2.97 24.67 -4.21
N ASP A 39 2.13 23.92 -3.49
CA ASP A 39 1.86 24.17 -2.08
C ASP A 39 3.16 24.06 -1.25
N PRO A 40 3.60 25.15 -0.57
CA PRO A 40 4.88 25.18 0.12
C PRO A 40 4.92 24.25 1.34
N ASP A 41 3.77 24.00 1.97
CA ASP A 41 3.68 23.10 3.12
C ASP A 41 3.81 21.64 2.66
N MET A 42 3.20 21.29 1.52
CA MET A 42 3.39 19.98 0.90
C MET A 42 4.83 19.75 0.42
N ALA A 43 5.49 20.77 -0.13
CA ALA A 43 6.90 20.70 -0.50
C ALA A 43 7.79 20.48 0.74
N SER A 44 7.55 21.22 1.82
CA SER A 44 8.26 21.08 3.10
C SER A 44 8.05 19.69 3.73
N ALA A 45 6.82 19.20 3.75
CA ALA A 45 6.49 17.86 4.25
C ALA A 45 7.19 16.76 3.44
N THR A 46 7.21 16.90 2.12
CA THR A 46 7.90 15.95 1.22
C THR A 46 9.40 15.95 1.47
N ALA A 47 10.02 17.13 1.60
CA ALA A 47 11.45 17.25 1.90
C ALA A 47 11.80 16.58 3.23
N ARG A 48 10.98 16.80 4.27
CA ARG A 48 11.17 16.16 5.57
C ARG A 48 11.01 14.64 5.52
N ALA A 49 10.03 14.14 4.77
CA ALA A 49 9.82 12.71 4.58
C ALA A 49 11.01 12.04 3.85
N LEU A 50 11.53 12.70 2.80
CA LEU A 50 12.69 12.21 2.06
C LEU A 50 13.97 12.23 2.91
N ALA A 51 14.14 13.23 3.78
CA ALA A 51 15.29 13.29 4.68
C ALA A 51 15.35 12.11 5.68
N GLY A 52 14.19 11.57 6.09
CA GLY A 52 14.09 10.40 6.97
C GLY A 52 13.98 9.06 6.24
N LEU A 53 14.09 9.04 4.91
CA LEU A 53 13.79 7.85 4.12
C LEU A 53 14.76 6.70 4.39
N ASP A 54 16.06 6.97 4.55
CA ASP A 54 17.05 5.91 4.81
C ASP A 54 16.83 5.22 6.15
N GLU A 55 16.49 5.98 7.19
CA GLU A 55 16.14 5.45 8.51
C GLU A 55 14.87 4.58 8.45
N PHE A 56 13.82 5.07 7.76
CA PHE A 56 12.60 4.31 7.54
C PHE A 56 12.87 2.98 6.82
N LEU A 57 13.72 2.99 5.80
CA LEU A 57 14.05 1.79 5.04
C LEU A 57 14.86 0.80 5.88
N ALA A 58 15.80 1.27 6.71
CA ALA A 58 16.51 0.42 7.66
C ALA A 58 15.58 -0.23 8.70
N LEU A 59 14.60 0.52 9.22
CA LEU A 59 13.57 -0.01 10.12
C LEU A 59 12.70 -1.08 9.45
N SER A 60 12.41 -0.92 8.15
CA SER A 60 11.59 -1.89 7.41
C SER A 60 12.28 -3.23 7.17
N GLU A 61 13.62 -3.27 7.14
CA GLU A 61 14.42 -4.50 7.02
C GLU A 61 14.42 -5.31 8.32
N THR A 62 14.30 -4.66 9.48
CA THR A 62 14.20 -5.31 10.80
C THR A 62 13.05 -4.71 11.61
N PRO A 63 11.79 -5.08 11.30
CA PRO A 63 10.62 -4.53 11.96
C PRO A 63 10.64 -4.75 13.49
N PRO A 64 10.42 -3.69 14.30
CA PRO A 64 10.22 -3.85 15.74
C PRO A 64 9.00 -4.72 16.06
N SER A 65 9.04 -5.42 17.20
CA SER A 65 7.92 -6.24 17.66
C SER A 65 6.63 -5.41 17.79
N GLY A 66 5.51 -5.96 17.32
CA GLY A 66 4.22 -5.27 17.28
C GLY A 66 4.01 -4.37 16.06
N THR A 67 4.95 -4.34 15.11
CA THR A 67 4.74 -3.66 13.82
C THR A 67 3.93 -4.55 12.87
N ASP A 68 2.76 -4.07 12.46
CA ASP A 68 1.91 -4.81 11.52
C ASP A 68 2.53 -4.84 10.11
N ARG A 69 2.67 -3.66 9.47
CA ARG A 69 3.20 -3.51 8.10
C ARG A 69 3.81 -2.14 7.85
N PHE A 70 4.89 -2.11 7.08
CA PHE A 70 5.41 -0.88 6.47
C PHE A 70 4.75 -0.64 5.09
N LYS A 71 4.56 0.62 4.73
CA LYS A 71 4.04 1.03 3.42
C LYS A 71 4.88 2.17 2.87
N LEU A 72 5.26 2.09 1.60
CA LEU A 72 6.04 3.15 0.95
C LEU A 72 5.20 3.85 -0.12
N LYS A 73 5.11 5.18 -0.06
CA LYS A 73 4.45 5.98 -1.10
C LYS A 73 5.47 6.38 -2.16
N VAL A 74 5.35 5.83 -3.36
CA VAL A 74 6.29 6.04 -4.46
C VAL A 74 5.67 6.98 -5.48
N LYS A 75 6.42 8.03 -5.85
CA LYS A 75 6.09 8.92 -6.96
C LYS A 75 6.42 8.25 -8.28
N VAL A 76 5.43 8.10 -9.15
CA VAL A 76 5.57 7.57 -10.51
C VAL A 76 5.25 8.69 -11.49
N ARG A 77 6.11 8.85 -12.50
CA ARG A 77 5.92 9.85 -13.55
C ARG A 77 5.79 9.16 -14.91
N ASP A 78 4.73 9.50 -15.64
CA ASP A 78 4.51 9.10 -17.02
C ASP A 78 4.29 10.36 -17.87
N GLY A 79 5.28 10.71 -18.70
CA GLY A 79 5.32 11.97 -19.43
C GLY A 79 5.20 13.19 -18.50
N ASN A 80 4.04 13.85 -18.56
CA ASN A 80 3.71 15.03 -17.75
C ASN A 80 2.78 14.72 -16.57
N VAL A 81 2.34 13.47 -16.42
CA VAL A 81 1.48 13.03 -15.32
C VAL A 81 2.36 12.50 -14.19
N THR A 82 2.03 12.87 -12.95
CA THR A 82 2.68 12.37 -11.76
C THR A 82 1.63 11.82 -10.82
N GLU A 83 1.75 10.54 -10.47
CA GLU A 83 0.89 9.87 -9.52
C GLU A 83 1.71 9.28 -8.38
N HIS A 84 1.06 8.99 -7.25
CA HIS A 84 1.72 8.40 -6.10
C HIS A 84 0.99 7.13 -5.68
N PHE A 85 1.73 6.03 -5.58
CA PHE A 85 1.19 4.72 -5.23
C PHE A 85 1.74 4.24 -3.91
N TRP A 86 0.90 3.59 -3.11
CA TRP A 86 1.37 2.82 -1.96
C TRP A 86 1.86 1.44 -2.44
N VAL A 87 3.14 1.15 -2.25
CA VAL A 87 3.75 -0.15 -2.55
C VAL A 87 3.80 -0.97 -1.25
N VAL A 88 3.07 -2.08 -1.23
CA VAL A 88 2.92 -2.97 -0.06
C VAL A 88 2.67 -4.43 -0.51
N PRO A 89 3.49 -5.41 -0.09
CA PRO A 89 4.81 -5.20 0.49
C PRO A 89 5.72 -4.48 -0.50
N PHE A 90 6.77 -3.81 -0.02
CA PHE A 90 7.79 -3.24 -0.90
C PHE A 90 9.14 -3.91 -0.65
N ARG A 91 9.95 -3.99 -1.70
CA ARG A 91 11.38 -4.31 -1.62
C ARG A 91 12.18 -3.34 -2.48
N ARG A 92 13.44 -3.11 -2.10
CA ARG A 92 14.39 -2.37 -2.95
C ARG A 92 14.69 -3.18 -4.22
N THR A 93 14.80 -2.48 -5.34
CA THR A 93 15.24 -2.98 -6.65
C THR A 93 16.42 -2.14 -7.13
N GLU A 94 17.00 -2.48 -8.26
CA GLU A 94 18.11 -1.69 -8.84
C GLU A 94 17.72 -0.23 -9.12
N THR A 95 16.48 0.01 -9.55
CA THR A 95 16.02 1.32 -10.02
C THR A 95 14.91 1.94 -9.16
N GLY A 96 14.53 1.34 -8.03
CA GLY A 96 13.43 1.82 -7.20
C GLY A 96 12.84 0.77 -6.25
N PHE A 97 11.51 0.73 -6.16
CA PHE A 97 10.78 -0.17 -5.26
C PHE A 97 9.66 -0.91 -6.00
N ALA A 98 9.43 -2.17 -5.63
CA ALA A 98 8.38 -3.03 -6.18
C ALA A 98 7.73 -3.89 -5.09
#